data_AF-A0A4V1XDD2-F1
#
_entry.id   AF-A0A4V1XDD2-F1
#
_cell.length_a   1.000
_cell.length_b   1.000
_cell.length_c   1.000
_cell.angle_alpha   90.00
_cell.angle_beta   90.00
_cell.angle_gamma   90.00
#
_symmetry.space_group_name_H-M   'P 1'
#
loop_
_entity.id
_entity.type
_entity.pdbx_description
1 polymer ?
#
loop_
_entity_poly.entity_id
_entity_poly.type
_entity_poly.pdbx_seq_one_letter_code
_entity_poly.pdbx_strand_id
1 'polypeptide(L)'
;MFSRRIDPHAGSKSSSSKGHKVSKSSSSFSKTHGVSKSRHEPRRRPTAASSSTPNDVSMTSPGSTLAPSIVTLVVGKEQRIFAAHEDVLGASPWFQRMLSEQYMDSQNTKRVHLPDEEPEIFSSVLEFLYKGDYYPRLVHNKRRNSWELEQLDEEGRNSSEATVYHHEVDGDLLKDTVIYCTADKYGLEELKRVALRKQGLQSGIQCSTILASARYAYANTPDTDSKLRAHYLALIIRSRSTFKRSGTMQLEMYNGGTQLFFDLFVALCNHVDDISSSQTTPRSNRHFF
;
A
#
# COMPACT_ATOMS: atom_id res chain seq x y z
N MET A 1 6.85 2.86 -71.98
CA MET A 1 6.01 3.82 -72.72
C MET A 1 5.73 5.01 -71.82
N PHE A 2 5.87 6.22 -72.37
CA PHE A 2 5.96 7.51 -71.71
C PHE A 2 4.59 8.19 -71.46
N SER A 3 4.60 9.13 -70.50
CA SER A 3 3.83 10.40 -70.35
C SER A 3 2.94 10.47 -69.09
N ARG A 4 3.31 11.26 -68.05
CA ARG A 4 3.21 12.74 -67.85
C ARG A 4 1.76 13.21 -67.64
N ARG A 5 1.37 13.54 -66.40
CA ARG A 5 1.43 14.83 -65.63
C ARG A 5 0.15 15.66 -65.79
N ILE A 6 -0.37 16.20 -64.68
CA ILE A 6 -0.68 17.63 -64.43
C ILE A 6 -1.12 17.77 -62.95
N ASP A 7 -0.38 18.59 -62.21
CA ASP A 7 -0.82 19.40 -61.05
C ASP A 7 -1.13 20.81 -61.58
N PRO A 8 -2.01 21.62 -60.95
CA PRO A 8 -1.50 22.59 -59.97
C PRO A 8 -2.46 23.06 -58.84
N HIS A 9 -1.84 23.45 -57.70
CA HIS A 9 -2.08 24.64 -56.83
C HIS A 9 -3.51 24.99 -56.32
N ALA A 10 -3.77 25.61 -55.17
CA ALA A 10 -3.04 26.10 -53.99
C ALA A 10 -4.09 26.68 -53.00
N GLY A 11 -3.69 26.94 -51.74
CA GLY A 11 -4.34 27.94 -50.86
C GLY A 11 -4.84 27.42 -49.52
N SER A 12 -3.97 27.15 -48.54
CA SER A 12 -3.69 28.03 -47.37
C SER A 12 -4.88 28.85 -46.84
N LYS A 13 -5.25 28.68 -45.56
CA LYS A 13 -5.34 29.77 -44.56
C LYS A 13 -5.16 29.23 -43.13
N SER A 14 -4.06 29.63 -42.52
CA SER A 14 -3.90 29.80 -41.08
C SER A 14 -4.67 31.05 -40.63
N SER A 15 -5.17 31.05 -39.40
CA SER A 15 -5.49 32.30 -38.69
C SER A 15 -5.37 32.11 -37.19
N SER A 16 -4.20 32.50 -36.68
CA SER A 16 -3.99 33.00 -35.33
C SER A 16 -4.64 34.38 -35.20
N SER A 17 -5.21 34.68 -34.03
CA SER A 17 -5.40 36.07 -33.61
C SER A 17 -5.07 36.22 -32.12
N LYS A 18 -4.01 37.00 -31.87
CA LYS A 18 -3.67 37.66 -30.61
C LYS A 18 -4.50 38.93 -30.48
N GLY A 19 -4.81 39.35 -29.26
CA GLY A 19 -5.37 40.68 -29.00
C GLY A 19 -5.54 41.02 -27.52
N HIS A 20 -4.48 41.58 -26.94
CA HIS A 20 -4.35 42.49 -25.78
C HIS A 20 -5.58 42.88 -24.93
N LYS A 21 -5.36 42.99 -23.60
CA LYS A 21 -5.37 44.28 -22.89
C LYS A 21 -4.79 44.18 -21.47
N VAL A 22 -3.83 45.07 -21.20
CA VAL A 22 -3.35 45.47 -19.88
C VAL A 22 -4.30 46.55 -19.36
N SER A 23 -4.72 46.46 -18.10
CA SER A 23 -5.26 47.59 -17.34
C SER A 23 -4.84 47.47 -15.88
N LYS A 24 -4.04 48.45 -15.44
CA LYS A 24 -3.75 48.80 -14.05
C LYS A 24 -4.87 49.67 -13.50
N SER A 25 -5.31 49.40 -12.27
CA SER A 25 -5.85 50.37 -11.28
C SER A 25 -6.24 49.58 -10.02
N SER A 26 -5.44 49.64 -8.94
CA SER A 26 -5.59 50.57 -7.82
C SER A 26 -6.93 50.45 -7.07
N SER A 27 -6.92 49.76 -5.93
CA SER A 27 -7.59 50.29 -4.73
C SER A 27 -6.84 49.83 -3.48
N SER A 28 -6.16 50.80 -2.89
CA SER A 28 -5.73 50.78 -1.50
C SER A 28 -6.97 50.98 -0.62
N PHE A 29 -7.14 50.17 0.41
CA PHE A 29 -7.70 50.67 1.66
C PHE A 29 -6.91 50.09 2.85
N SER A 30 -6.24 51.02 3.50
CA SER A 30 -5.56 50.93 4.79
C SER A 30 -6.56 50.92 5.93
N LYS A 31 -6.32 50.11 6.98
CA LYS A 31 -6.04 50.55 8.38
C LYS A 31 -6.18 49.37 9.35
N THR A 32 -5.06 48.91 9.90
CA THR A 32 -4.54 49.19 11.26
C THR A 32 -5.36 48.57 12.39
N HIS A 33 -4.78 47.57 13.04
CA HIS A 33 -4.50 47.43 14.48
C HIS A 33 -3.82 46.05 14.60
N GLY A 34 -2.54 45.90 14.91
CA GLY A 34 -1.80 46.56 15.97
C GLY A 34 -2.09 45.84 17.29
N VAL A 35 -1.27 44.86 17.65
CA VAL A 35 -0.67 44.63 18.99
C VAL A 35 -0.03 43.24 19.01
N SER A 36 1.30 43.24 18.92
CA SER A 36 2.16 42.18 19.44
C SER A 36 2.26 42.34 20.96
N LYS A 37 2.12 41.25 21.72
CA LYS A 37 2.75 41.14 23.04
C LYS A 37 3.33 39.74 23.25
N SER A 38 4.65 39.75 23.28
CA SER A 38 5.55 38.70 23.68
C SER A 38 5.61 38.58 25.21
N ARG A 39 5.97 37.37 25.66
CA ARG A 39 6.73 37.06 26.89
C ARG A 39 5.98 37.07 28.23
N HIS A 40 5.92 35.89 28.88
CA HIS A 40 6.48 35.78 30.22
C HIS A 40 6.90 34.34 30.56
N GLU A 41 8.18 34.19 30.82
CA GLU A 41 8.83 33.09 31.53
C GLU A 41 8.93 33.46 33.01
N PRO A 42 8.90 32.50 33.96
CA PRO A 42 9.49 32.73 35.26
C PRO A 42 10.53 31.66 35.60
N ARG A 43 11.78 32.11 35.72
CA ARG A 43 12.85 31.45 36.44
C ARG A 43 12.99 32.13 37.79
N ARG A 44 12.87 31.40 38.91
CA ARG A 44 13.66 31.62 40.14
C ARG A 44 13.46 30.50 41.17
N ARG A 45 14.61 29.96 41.59
CA ARG A 45 14.87 29.06 42.73
C ARG A 45 14.88 29.88 44.04
N PRO A 46 14.72 29.25 45.22
CA PRO A 46 15.87 29.16 46.13
C PRO A 46 16.03 27.81 46.86
N THR A 47 17.18 27.71 47.52
CA THR A 47 17.90 26.57 48.13
C THR A 47 17.63 26.35 49.63
N ALA A 48 17.69 25.10 50.11
CA ALA A 48 18.27 24.60 51.39
C ALA A 48 18.03 23.07 51.47
N ALA A 49 19.04 22.18 51.52
CA ALA A 49 19.67 21.54 52.70
C ALA A 49 18.63 21.13 53.77
N SER A 50 18.46 19.86 54.19
CA SER A 50 19.47 18.95 54.77
C SER A 50 18.96 17.51 55.02
N SER A 51 19.92 16.57 55.13
CA SER A 51 19.99 15.35 55.98
C SER A 51 19.09 14.11 55.76
N SER A 52 19.67 13.11 55.10
CA SER A 52 19.85 11.67 55.48
C SER A 52 18.88 10.96 56.45
N THR A 53 18.28 9.84 55.99
CA THR A 53 18.52 8.45 56.48
C THR A 53 17.99 7.41 55.47
N PRO A 54 18.53 6.16 55.45
CA PRO A 54 18.30 5.17 54.39
C PRO A 54 17.27 4.08 54.76
N ASN A 55 16.86 3.33 53.74
CA ASN A 55 16.08 2.08 53.72
C ASN A 55 14.62 2.22 53.29
N ASP A 56 14.36 1.96 52.00
CA ASP A 56 13.39 0.93 51.63
C ASP A 56 13.78 0.29 50.28
N VAL A 57 13.68 -1.04 50.25
CA VAL A 57 14.12 -1.90 49.16
C VAL A 57 12.95 -2.02 48.19
N SER A 58 12.88 -1.12 47.21
CA SER A 58 12.01 -1.30 46.04
C SER A 58 12.87 -1.68 44.85
N MET A 59 12.72 -2.95 44.45
CA MET A 59 13.23 -3.51 43.19
C MET A 59 12.62 -2.75 42.02
N THR A 60 13.19 -1.59 41.71
CA THR A 60 13.03 -0.96 40.42
C THR A 60 14.15 -1.51 39.56
N SER A 61 13.79 -2.40 38.63
CA SER A 61 14.67 -2.88 37.58
C SER A 61 15.41 -1.67 36.99
N PRO A 62 16.75 -1.71 36.86
CA PRO A 62 17.46 -0.59 36.29
C PRO A 62 16.97 -0.44 34.85
N GLY A 63 16.30 0.69 34.60
CA GLY A 63 15.81 1.09 33.29
C GLY A 63 16.95 0.95 32.31
N SER A 64 16.81 -0.05 31.45
CA SER A 64 17.82 -0.39 30.48
C SER A 64 17.74 0.68 29.39
N THR A 65 18.58 1.72 29.52
CA THR A 65 18.99 2.55 28.40
C THR A 65 19.81 1.66 27.46
N LEU A 66 19.15 0.70 26.81
CA LEU A 66 19.76 -0.18 25.83
C LEU A 66 19.90 0.65 24.56
N ALA A 67 21.12 0.76 24.06
CA ALA A 67 21.28 0.99 22.63
C ALA A 67 20.38 -0.01 21.89
N PRO A 68 19.62 0.41 20.87
CA PRO A 68 18.65 -0.45 20.23
C PRO A 68 19.39 -1.68 19.71
N SER A 69 19.02 -2.83 20.28
CA SER A 69 19.63 -4.11 19.98
C SER A 69 19.38 -4.42 18.51
N ILE A 70 20.44 -4.70 17.75
CA ILE A 70 20.34 -5.01 16.33
C ILE A 70 20.21 -6.53 16.16
N VAL A 71 19.18 -6.94 15.43
CA VAL A 71 18.94 -8.32 15.00
C VAL A 71 19.34 -8.46 13.54
N THR A 72 20.07 -9.53 13.22
CA THR A 72 20.41 -9.89 11.84
C THR A 72 19.35 -10.83 11.28
N LEU A 73 18.70 -10.46 10.18
CA LEU A 73 17.76 -11.35 9.49
C LEU A 73 18.37 -11.82 8.17
N VAL A 74 18.15 -13.09 7.86
CA VAL A 74 18.60 -13.73 6.63
C VAL A 74 17.36 -14.17 5.86
N VAL A 75 17.10 -13.52 4.73
CA VAL A 75 15.81 -13.56 4.06
C VAL A 75 15.93 -14.17 2.67
N GLY A 76 15.01 -15.07 2.35
CA GLY A 76 14.86 -15.69 1.06
C GLY A 76 15.93 -16.73 0.72
N LYS A 77 15.76 -17.35 -0.45
CA LYS A 77 16.67 -18.37 -0.99
C LYS A 77 18.07 -17.81 -1.25
N GLU A 78 18.15 -16.53 -1.63
CA GLU A 78 19.42 -15.80 -1.82
C GLU A 78 20.12 -15.44 -0.50
N GLN A 79 19.49 -15.73 0.66
CA GLN A 79 20.03 -15.44 1.98
C GLN A 79 20.42 -13.95 2.15
N ARG A 80 19.61 -13.03 1.62
CA ARG A 80 19.86 -11.59 1.71
C ARG A 80 19.84 -11.16 3.17
N ILE A 81 20.87 -10.44 3.60
CA ILE A 81 21.03 -10.03 4.99
C ILE A 81 20.39 -8.67 5.23
N PHE A 82 19.55 -8.59 6.25
CA PHE A 82 18.96 -7.35 6.77
C PHE A 82 19.41 -7.14 8.21
N ALA A 83 19.59 -5.89 8.60
CA ALA A 83 19.79 -5.50 9.99
C ALA A 83 18.61 -4.63 10.43
N ALA A 84 17.96 -4.99 11.53
CA ALA A 84 16.82 -4.26 12.07
C ALA A 84 16.95 -4.10 13.58
N HIS A 85 16.38 -3.03 14.12
CA HIS A 85 16.30 -2.86 15.56
C HIS A 85 15.21 -3.76 16.14
N GLU A 86 15.51 -4.35 17.28
CA GLU A 86 14.63 -5.29 17.98
C GLU A 86 13.31 -4.65 18.42
N ASP A 87 13.32 -3.38 18.82
CA ASP A 87 12.13 -2.61 19.17
C ASP A 87 11.21 -2.38 17.97
N VAL A 88 11.79 -2.16 16.78
CA VAL A 88 11.07 -2.02 15.52
C VAL A 88 10.42 -3.36 15.11
N LEU A 89 11.16 -4.47 15.18
CA LEU A 89 10.60 -5.81 14.96
C LEU A 89 9.53 -6.15 16.00
N GLY A 90 9.69 -5.64 17.22
CA GLY A 90 8.75 -5.79 18.33
C GLY A 90 7.36 -5.23 18.06
N ALA A 91 7.13 -4.43 17.01
CA ALA A 91 5.78 -4.06 16.59
C ALA A 91 4.95 -5.24 16.05
N SER A 92 5.61 -6.34 15.65
CA SER A 92 4.95 -7.58 15.22
C SER A 92 4.85 -8.60 16.35
N PRO A 93 3.64 -9.09 16.69
CA PRO A 93 3.47 -10.18 17.66
C PRO A 93 4.16 -11.49 17.25
N TRP A 94 4.41 -11.69 15.95
CA TRP A 94 5.14 -12.84 15.44
C TRP A 94 6.63 -12.73 15.77
N PHE A 95 7.25 -11.59 15.47
CA PHE A 95 8.66 -11.34 15.82
C PHE A 95 8.88 -11.29 17.32
N GLN A 96 7.97 -10.71 18.12
CA GLN A 96 8.07 -10.73 19.58
C GLN A 96 8.19 -12.16 20.13
N ARG A 97 7.32 -13.08 19.69
CA ARG A 97 7.34 -14.47 20.14
C ARG A 97 8.62 -15.18 19.75
N MET A 98 8.99 -15.09 18.48
CA MET A 98 10.20 -15.71 17.95
C MET A 98 11.47 -15.20 18.65
N LEU A 99 11.61 -13.88 18.85
CA LEU A 99 12.77 -13.31 19.54
C LEU A 99 12.79 -13.72 21.02
N SER A 100 11.63 -13.77 21.68
CA SER A 100 11.53 -14.25 23.07
C SER A 100 12.00 -15.69 23.24
N GLU A 101 11.65 -16.57 22.28
CA GLU A 101 12.11 -17.96 22.25
C GLU A 101 13.63 -18.05 22.09
N GLN A 102 14.22 -17.23 21.21
CA GLN A 102 15.68 -17.22 21.00
C GLN A 102 16.48 -16.79 22.24
N TYR A 103 15.92 -15.96 23.11
CA TYR A 103 16.58 -15.55 24.36
C TYR A 103 16.69 -16.68 25.40
N MET A 104 15.87 -17.72 25.30
CA MET A 104 15.93 -18.87 26.21
C MET A 104 17.11 -19.80 25.85
N ASP A 105 17.58 -19.76 24.60
CA ASP A 105 18.70 -20.57 24.13
C ASP A 105 20.04 -19.86 24.34
N SER A 106 20.80 -20.31 25.33
CA SER A 106 22.07 -19.69 25.77
C SER A 106 23.22 -19.71 24.74
N GLN A 107 23.01 -20.28 23.56
CA GLN A 107 24.02 -20.41 22.50
C GLN A 107 23.76 -19.52 21.27
N ASN A 108 22.68 -18.72 21.27
CA ASN A 108 22.20 -18.14 20.01
C ASN A 108 22.78 -16.74 19.71
N THR A 109 23.40 -16.61 18.54
CA THR A 109 23.64 -15.32 17.90
C THR A 109 22.28 -14.72 17.50
N LYS A 110 22.07 -13.41 17.66
CA LYS A 110 20.81 -12.69 17.28
C LYS A 110 20.54 -12.72 15.78
N ARG A 111 20.28 -13.92 15.24
CA ARG A 111 20.14 -14.21 13.83
C ARG A 111 18.81 -14.93 13.59
N VAL A 112 18.00 -14.36 12.72
CA VAL A 112 16.70 -14.89 12.33
C VAL A 112 16.77 -15.34 10.87
N HIS A 113 16.27 -16.53 10.56
CA HIS A 113 16.19 -17.06 9.20
C HIS A 113 14.75 -17.06 8.71
N LEU A 114 14.52 -16.45 7.55
CA LEU A 114 13.22 -16.33 6.87
C LEU A 114 13.35 -16.88 5.43
N PRO A 115 13.54 -18.19 5.24
CA PRO A 115 13.85 -18.77 3.93
C PRO A 115 12.71 -18.68 2.92
N ASP A 116 11.47 -18.62 3.40
CA ASP A 116 10.25 -18.64 2.58
C ASP A 116 9.78 -17.22 2.18
N GLU A 117 10.44 -16.17 2.66
CA GLU A 117 10.08 -14.79 2.36
C GLU A 117 10.90 -14.26 1.18
N GLU A 118 10.25 -13.49 0.31
CA GLU A 118 10.96 -12.77 -0.75
C GLU A 118 11.65 -11.52 -0.19
N PRO A 119 12.94 -11.26 -0.50
CA PRO A 119 13.68 -10.12 0.04
C PRO A 119 13.02 -8.76 -0.24
N GLU A 120 12.41 -8.58 -1.42
CA GLU A 120 11.73 -7.35 -1.84
C GLU A 120 10.45 -7.11 -1.03
N ILE A 121 9.79 -8.19 -0.61
CA ILE A 121 8.61 -8.16 0.26
C ILE A 121 9.02 -7.82 1.67
N PHE A 122 10.04 -8.50 2.21
CA PHE A 122 10.56 -8.18 3.54
C PHE A 122 11.10 -6.76 3.63
N SER A 123 11.76 -6.26 2.58
CA SER A 123 12.18 -4.86 2.48
C SER A 123 11.00 -3.89 2.65
N SER A 124 9.87 -4.19 2.01
CA SER A 124 8.64 -3.38 2.10
C SER A 124 8.00 -3.48 3.50
N VAL A 125 8.00 -4.67 4.11
CA VAL A 125 7.55 -4.87 5.50
C VAL A 125 8.41 -4.06 6.46
N LEU A 126 9.74 -4.14 6.33
CA LEU A 126 10.66 -3.42 7.20
C LEU A 126 10.53 -1.91 7.04
N GLU A 127 10.40 -1.42 5.81
CA GLU A 127 10.13 -0.01 5.56
C GLU A 127 8.84 0.45 6.25
N PHE A 128 7.77 -0.34 6.17
CA PHE A 128 6.53 -0.07 6.90
C PHE A 128 6.74 0.00 8.41
N LEU A 129 7.50 -0.94 9.00
CA LEU A 129 7.76 -0.93 10.44
C LEU A 129 8.49 0.35 10.89
N TYR A 130 9.35 0.93 10.04
CA TYR A 130 10.03 2.19 10.34
C TYR A 130 9.21 3.44 10.05
N LYS A 131 8.40 3.45 8.99
CA LYS A 131 7.81 4.67 8.44
C LYS A 131 6.28 4.72 8.50
N GLY A 132 5.62 3.61 8.84
CA GLY A 132 4.17 3.43 8.78
C GLY A 132 3.61 3.30 7.36
N ASP A 133 4.48 3.27 6.34
CA ASP A 133 4.14 3.06 4.93
C ASP A 133 5.35 2.45 4.22
N TYR A 134 5.15 1.89 3.04
CA TYR A 134 6.21 1.34 2.19
C TYR A 134 6.16 1.97 0.79
N TYR A 135 7.22 1.88 0.01
CA TYR A 135 7.21 2.45 -1.34
C TYR A 135 6.38 1.59 -2.34
N PRO A 136 5.57 2.21 -3.24
CA PRO A 136 5.24 3.63 -3.34
C PRO A 136 4.28 4.09 -2.23
N ARG A 137 4.45 5.32 -1.76
CA ARG A 137 3.65 5.86 -0.65
C ARG A 137 2.23 6.23 -1.09
N LEU A 138 1.31 6.21 -0.14
CA LEU A 138 -0.04 6.75 -0.33
C LEU A 138 -0.02 8.27 -0.20
N VAL A 139 -0.37 8.98 -1.28
CA VAL A 139 -0.43 10.44 -1.33
C VAL A 139 -1.87 10.91 -1.43
N HIS A 140 -2.28 11.84 -0.57
CA HIS A 140 -3.62 12.45 -0.66
C HIS A 140 -3.60 13.63 -1.61
N ASN A 141 -4.28 13.48 -2.74
CA ASN A 141 -4.54 14.55 -3.68
C ASN A 141 -5.65 15.45 -3.13
N LYS A 142 -5.26 16.52 -2.43
CA LYS A 142 -6.21 17.48 -1.83
C LYS A 142 -7.15 18.12 -2.87
N ARG A 143 -6.71 18.28 -4.12
CA ARG A 143 -7.52 18.92 -5.18
C ARG A 143 -8.65 18.02 -5.65
N ARG A 144 -8.40 16.72 -5.78
CA ARG A 144 -9.38 15.72 -6.23
C ARG A 144 -10.06 14.99 -5.07
N ASN A 145 -9.64 15.29 -3.84
CA ASN A 145 -10.01 14.56 -2.63
C ASN A 145 -9.89 13.03 -2.80
N SER A 146 -8.81 12.60 -3.45
CA SER A 146 -8.56 11.21 -3.79
C SER A 146 -7.18 10.78 -3.29
N TRP A 147 -6.96 9.49 -3.16
CA TRP A 147 -5.65 8.93 -2.83
C TRP A 147 -5.02 8.35 -4.09
N GLU A 148 -3.72 8.57 -4.22
CA GLU A 148 -2.92 8.10 -5.35
C GLU A 148 -1.61 7.50 -4.84
N LEU A 149 -1.01 6.63 -5.65
CA LEU A 149 0.34 6.15 -5.39
C LEU A 149 1.34 7.22 -5.80
N GLU A 150 2.36 7.42 -4.99
CA GLU A 150 3.52 8.24 -5.33
C GLU A 150 4.09 7.80 -6.69
N GLN A 151 4.28 8.78 -7.59
CA GLN A 151 4.87 8.57 -8.91
C GLN A 151 6.36 8.91 -8.83
N LEU A 152 7.20 8.11 -9.51
CA LEU A 152 8.61 8.48 -9.73
C LEU A 152 8.67 9.56 -10.81
N ASP A 153 9.55 10.53 -10.63
CA ASP A 153 9.89 11.49 -11.68
C ASP A 153 10.45 10.75 -12.91
N GLU A 154 10.17 11.27 -14.12
CA GLU A 154 10.35 10.62 -15.43
C GLU A 154 11.77 10.10 -15.75
N GLU A 155 12.77 10.44 -14.93
CA GLU A 155 14.18 10.07 -15.08
C GLU A 155 14.54 8.72 -14.43
N GLY A 156 13.66 8.18 -13.58
CA GLY A 156 13.81 6.89 -12.92
C GLY A 156 12.85 5.86 -13.51
N ARG A 157 13.15 5.33 -14.69
CA ARG A 157 12.35 4.29 -15.37
C ARG A 157 12.47 2.93 -14.67
N ASN A 158 12.00 2.83 -13.42
CA ASN A 158 11.45 1.61 -12.89
C ASN A 158 9.99 1.92 -12.57
N SER A 159 9.09 1.43 -13.42
CA SER A 159 7.68 1.25 -13.05
C SER A 159 7.64 0.79 -11.60
N SER A 160 6.92 1.50 -10.71
CA SER A 160 6.60 0.96 -9.40
C SER A 160 6.24 -0.51 -9.60
N GLU A 161 7.04 -1.42 -9.06
CA GLU A 161 6.92 -2.83 -9.39
C GLU A 161 5.65 -3.34 -8.69
N ALA A 162 4.53 -3.23 -9.39
CA ALA A 162 3.22 -3.66 -8.92
C ALA A 162 3.18 -5.19 -8.77
N THR A 163 4.16 -5.88 -9.37
CA THR A 163 4.34 -7.32 -9.32
C THR A 163 5.65 -7.70 -8.64
N VAL A 164 5.75 -8.94 -8.21
CA VAL A 164 6.96 -9.58 -7.70
C VAL A 164 6.96 -11.02 -8.18
N TYR A 165 8.12 -11.55 -8.55
CA TYR A 165 8.25 -12.98 -8.80
C TYR A 165 8.28 -13.73 -7.47
N HIS A 166 7.42 -14.72 -7.30
CA HIS A 166 7.31 -15.51 -6.07
C HIS A 166 7.77 -16.95 -6.31
N HIS A 167 8.82 -17.38 -5.61
CA HIS A 167 9.50 -18.64 -5.90
C HIS A 167 8.65 -19.90 -5.64
N GLU A 168 7.75 -19.87 -4.66
CA GLU A 168 6.87 -21.02 -4.38
C GLU A 168 5.82 -21.23 -5.48
N VAL A 169 5.37 -20.13 -6.08
CA VAL A 169 4.34 -20.16 -7.13
C VAL A 169 4.99 -20.28 -8.52
N ASP A 170 6.30 -20.00 -8.63
CA ASP A 170 7.05 -19.92 -9.88
C ASP A 170 6.37 -18.97 -10.89
N GLY A 171 6.10 -17.75 -10.44
CA GLY A 171 5.45 -16.75 -11.28
C GLY A 171 5.24 -15.41 -10.62
N ASP A 172 4.77 -14.45 -11.42
CA ASP A 172 4.51 -13.09 -10.98
C ASP A 172 3.19 -12.99 -10.22
N LEU A 173 3.26 -12.42 -9.03
CA LEU A 173 2.14 -12.06 -8.18
C LEU A 173 2.09 -10.55 -8.00
N LEU A 174 0.94 -10.02 -7.63
CA LEU A 174 0.81 -8.65 -7.15
C LEU A 174 1.63 -8.48 -5.88
N LYS A 175 2.57 -7.53 -5.89
CA LYS A 175 3.45 -7.24 -4.75
C LYS A 175 2.64 -6.95 -3.48
N ASP A 176 1.63 -6.09 -3.60
CA ASP A 176 0.74 -5.72 -2.48
C ASP A 176 -0.03 -6.93 -1.92
N THR A 177 -0.24 -7.99 -2.70
CA THR A 177 -0.89 -9.23 -2.21
C THR A 177 0.04 -10.05 -1.36
N VAL A 178 1.29 -10.22 -1.81
CA VAL A 178 2.29 -10.95 -1.03
C VAL A 178 2.56 -10.21 0.27
N ILE A 179 2.69 -8.86 0.23
CA ILE A 179 2.79 -8.03 1.44
C ILE A 179 1.58 -8.22 2.35
N TYR A 180 0.36 -8.26 1.82
CA TYR A 180 -0.84 -8.49 2.64
C TYR A 180 -0.79 -9.84 3.38
N CYS A 181 -0.39 -10.92 2.69
CA CYS A 181 -0.29 -12.25 3.28
C CYS A 181 0.84 -12.33 4.32
N THR A 182 2.00 -11.75 4.03
CA THR A 182 3.10 -11.62 5.00
C THR A 182 2.67 -10.79 6.21
N ALA A 183 1.89 -9.72 6.02
CA ALA A 183 1.36 -8.91 7.11
C ALA A 183 0.38 -9.71 7.99
N ASP A 184 -0.46 -10.56 7.42
CA ASP A 184 -1.31 -11.49 8.17
C ASP A 184 -0.47 -12.47 9.01
N LYS A 185 0.53 -13.12 8.38
CA LYS A 185 1.49 -14.01 9.05
C LYS A 185 2.19 -13.33 10.24
N TYR A 186 2.57 -12.06 10.07
CA TYR A 186 3.26 -11.27 11.10
C TYR A 186 2.34 -10.57 12.09
N GLY A 187 1.01 -10.65 11.94
CA GLY A 187 0.05 -9.97 12.80
C GLY A 187 0.09 -8.45 12.68
N LEU A 188 0.36 -7.91 11.49
CA LEU A 188 0.48 -6.49 11.18
C LEU A 188 -0.80 -5.96 10.49
N GLU A 189 -1.87 -5.77 11.26
CA GLU A 189 -3.19 -5.37 10.74
C GLU A 189 -3.20 -4.02 9.99
N GLU A 190 -2.41 -3.05 10.45
CA GLU A 190 -2.29 -1.77 9.75
C GLU A 190 -1.61 -1.93 8.38
N LEU A 191 -0.61 -2.82 8.28
CA LEU A 191 0.05 -3.13 7.01
C LEU A 191 -0.91 -3.82 6.04
N LYS A 192 -1.75 -4.75 6.52
CA LYS A 192 -2.83 -5.35 5.71
C LYS A 192 -3.72 -4.26 5.10
N ARG A 193 -4.11 -3.26 5.89
CA ARG A 193 -4.96 -2.17 5.42
C ARG A 193 -4.27 -1.28 4.39
N VAL A 194 -3.00 -0.95 4.60
CA VAL A 194 -2.19 -0.19 3.64
C VAL A 194 -2.05 -0.96 2.33
N ALA A 195 -1.70 -2.24 2.40
CA ALA A 195 -1.48 -3.08 1.23
C ALA A 195 -2.74 -3.26 0.38
N LEU A 196 -3.87 -3.58 1.01
CA LEU A 196 -5.14 -3.71 0.30
C LEU A 196 -5.57 -2.40 -0.37
N ARG A 197 -5.29 -1.26 0.27
CA ARG A 197 -5.58 0.06 -0.29
C ARG A 197 -4.71 0.36 -1.51
N LYS A 198 -3.41 0.07 -1.45
CA LYS A 198 -2.49 0.26 -2.57
C LYS A 198 -2.81 -0.64 -3.75
N GLN A 199 -3.12 -1.91 -3.48
CA GLN A 199 -3.59 -2.85 -4.50
C GLN A 199 -4.78 -2.29 -5.29
N GLY A 200 -5.74 -1.68 -4.59
CA GLY A 200 -6.91 -1.05 -5.20
C GLY A 200 -6.61 0.16 -6.09
N LEU A 201 -5.41 0.75 -5.99
CA LEU A 201 -4.95 1.86 -6.82
C LEU A 201 -4.11 1.39 -8.02
N GLN A 202 -3.69 0.13 -8.06
CA GLN A 202 -2.94 -0.42 -9.18
C GLN A 202 -3.81 -0.53 -10.44
N SER A 203 -3.21 -0.29 -11.60
CA SER A 203 -3.87 -0.39 -12.91
C SER A 203 -2.94 -1.03 -13.94
N GLY A 204 -3.51 -1.52 -15.05
CA GLY A 204 -2.73 -2.15 -16.13
C GLY A 204 -2.17 -3.54 -15.81
N ILE A 205 -2.63 -4.18 -14.73
CA ILE A 205 -2.18 -5.52 -14.33
C ILE A 205 -2.81 -6.59 -15.22
N GLN A 206 -2.01 -7.60 -15.59
CA GLN A 206 -2.47 -8.72 -16.40
C GLN A 206 -3.50 -9.58 -15.63
N CYS A 207 -4.49 -10.07 -16.36
CA CYS A 207 -5.54 -10.94 -15.82
C CYS A 207 -5.01 -12.23 -15.19
N SER A 208 -3.98 -12.84 -15.78
CA SER A 208 -3.28 -14.02 -15.24
C SER A 208 -2.69 -13.73 -13.87
N THR A 209 -1.94 -12.63 -13.74
CA THR A 209 -1.36 -12.17 -12.48
C THR A 209 -2.43 -11.93 -11.42
N ILE A 210 -3.56 -11.31 -11.77
CA ILE A 210 -4.68 -11.09 -10.83
C ILE A 210 -5.21 -12.42 -10.30
N LEU A 211 -5.42 -13.42 -11.16
CA LEU A 211 -5.94 -14.73 -10.76
C LEU A 211 -4.92 -15.53 -9.94
N ALA A 212 -3.65 -15.53 -10.35
CA ALA A 212 -2.56 -16.16 -9.58
C ALA A 212 -2.45 -15.53 -8.18
N SER A 213 -2.54 -14.20 -8.09
CA SER A 213 -2.50 -13.47 -6.82
C SER A 213 -3.73 -13.75 -5.95
N ALA A 214 -4.92 -13.86 -6.56
CA ALA A 214 -6.13 -14.26 -5.85
C ALA A 214 -6.01 -15.67 -5.25
N ARG A 215 -5.48 -16.62 -6.02
CA ARG A 215 -5.22 -17.98 -5.51
C ARG A 215 -4.23 -17.99 -4.37
N TYR A 216 -3.12 -17.26 -4.52
CA TYR A 216 -2.10 -17.13 -3.48
C TYR A 216 -2.71 -16.55 -2.19
N ALA A 217 -3.50 -15.47 -2.31
CA ALA A 217 -4.21 -14.87 -1.19
C ALA A 217 -5.13 -15.87 -0.48
N TYR A 218 -5.91 -16.65 -1.23
CA TYR A 218 -6.80 -17.67 -0.66
C TYR A 218 -6.04 -18.81 0.05
N ALA A 219 -4.85 -19.17 -0.44
CA ALA A 219 -4.03 -20.20 0.17
C ALA A 219 -3.29 -19.72 1.43
N ASN A 220 -3.00 -18.42 1.53
CA ASN A 220 -2.14 -17.83 2.56
C ASN A 220 -2.88 -16.93 3.55
N THR A 221 -4.21 -16.90 3.53
CA THR A 221 -5.02 -16.17 4.52
C THR A 221 -6.22 -17.00 4.99
N PRO A 222 -6.71 -16.80 6.23
CA PRO A 222 -7.83 -17.57 6.78
C PRO A 222 -9.14 -17.40 6.02
N ASP A 223 -10.07 -18.34 6.23
CA ASP A 223 -11.41 -18.30 5.63
C ASP A 223 -12.27 -17.10 6.03
N THR A 224 -11.90 -16.46 7.12
CA THR A 224 -12.56 -15.31 7.69
C THR A 224 -12.09 -13.97 7.11
N ASP A 225 -11.08 -13.94 6.23
CA ASP A 225 -10.61 -12.69 5.60
C ASP A 225 -11.53 -12.24 4.44
N SER A 226 -12.75 -11.86 4.83
CA SER A 226 -13.80 -11.40 3.91
C SER A 226 -13.42 -10.15 3.13
N LYS A 227 -12.56 -9.27 3.68
CA LYS A 227 -12.16 -8.01 3.03
C LYS A 227 -11.27 -8.28 1.82
N LEU A 228 -10.24 -9.10 1.98
CA LEU A 228 -9.35 -9.48 0.88
C LEU A 228 -10.12 -10.24 -0.21
N ARG A 229 -10.98 -11.18 0.20
CA ARG A 229 -11.79 -11.99 -0.72
C ARG A 229 -12.75 -11.13 -1.53
N ALA A 230 -13.54 -10.29 -0.86
CA ALA A 230 -14.44 -9.36 -1.52
C ALA A 230 -13.69 -8.42 -2.48
N HIS A 231 -12.50 -7.95 -2.11
CA HIS A 231 -11.66 -7.13 -2.97
C HIS A 231 -11.29 -7.85 -4.28
N TYR A 232 -10.83 -9.10 -4.18
CA TYR A 232 -10.50 -9.92 -5.34
C TYR A 232 -11.71 -10.25 -6.21
N LEU A 233 -12.82 -10.66 -5.61
CA LEU A 233 -14.05 -10.96 -6.33
C LEU A 233 -14.52 -9.72 -7.11
N ALA A 234 -14.52 -8.54 -6.50
CA ALA A 234 -14.87 -7.30 -7.17
C ALA A 234 -13.90 -6.96 -8.32
N LEU A 235 -12.59 -7.14 -8.11
CA LEU A 235 -11.56 -6.90 -9.13
C LEU A 235 -11.74 -7.83 -10.34
N ILE A 236 -12.02 -9.11 -10.10
CA ILE A 236 -12.23 -10.13 -11.14
C ILE A 236 -13.52 -9.83 -11.92
N ILE A 237 -14.65 -9.58 -11.23
CA ILE A 237 -15.94 -9.28 -11.86
C ILE A 237 -15.88 -8.02 -12.73
N ARG A 238 -15.17 -6.99 -12.26
CA ARG A 238 -14.94 -5.75 -13.02
C ARG A 238 -14.08 -5.97 -14.28
N SER A 239 -13.22 -6.98 -14.27
CA SER A 239 -12.30 -7.32 -15.36
C SER A 239 -12.81 -8.45 -16.27
N ARG A 240 -14.08 -8.88 -16.12
CA ARG A 240 -14.69 -10.05 -16.82
C ARG A 240 -14.59 -10.05 -18.34
N SER A 241 -14.63 -8.87 -18.99
CA SER A 241 -14.57 -8.77 -20.44
C SER A 241 -13.23 -9.23 -21.01
N THR A 242 -12.14 -9.04 -20.26
CA THR A 242 -10.79 -9.48 -20.62
C THR A 242 -10.67 -11.00 -20.53
N PHE A 243 -11.19 -11.60 -19.46
CA PHE A 243 -11.13 -13.05 -19.24
C PHE A 243 -11.84 -13.87 -20.32
N LYS A 244 -12.99 -13.38 -20.83
CA LYS A 244 -13.75 -14.05 -21.89
C LYS A 244 -12.93 -14.21 -23.19
N ARG A 245 -12.04 -13.28 -23.48
CA ARG A 245 -11.27 -13.27 -24.74
C ARG A 245 -10.00 -14.10 -24.68
N SER A 246 -9.36 -14.16 -23.50
CA SER A 246 -8.03 -14.75 -23.34
C SER A 246 -8.04 -16.23 -22.96
N GLY A 247 -9.17 -16.78 -22.51
CA GLY A 247 -9.23 -18.16 -21.98
C GLY A 247 -8.51 -18.33 -20.62
N THR A 248 -7.92 -17.26 -20.09
CA THR A 248 -7.12 -17.30 -18.84
C THR A 248 -7.92 -17.83 -17.65
N MET A 249 -9.21 -17.48 -17.55
CA MET A 249 -10.07 -17.99 -16.48
C MET A 249 -10.21 -19.52 -16.54
N GLN A 250 -10.35 -20.09 -17.74
CA GLN A 250 -10.49 -21.54 -17.90
C GLN A 250 -9.21 -22.26 -17.47
N LEU A 251 -8.04 -21.77 -17.90
CA LEU A 251 -6.75 -22.34 -17.49
C LEU A 251 -6.55 -22.27 -15.97
N GLU A 252 -6.84 -21.12 -15.36
CA GLU A 252 -6.69 -20.93 -13.92
C GLU A 252 -7.65 -21.79 -13.08
N MET A 253 -8.86 -22.03 -13.59
CA MET A 253 -9.83 -22.96 -13.00
C MET A 253 -9.31 -24.41 -13.02
N TYR A 254 -8.66 -24.84 -14.11
CA TYR A 254 -8.07 -26.18 -14.18
C TYR A 254 -6.91 -26.37 -13.20
N ASN A 255 -6.12 -25.32 -12.99
CA ASN A 255 -5.02 -25.35 -12.02
C ASN A 255 -5.53 -25.32 -10.56
N GLY A 256 -6.86 -25.23 -10.33
CA GLY A 256 -7.52 -24.93 -9.07
C GLY A 256 -7.08 -25.75 -7.85
N GLY A 257 -7.05 -25.11 -6.68
CA GLY A 257 -6.75 -25.74 -5.38
C GLY A 257 -7.30 -24.96 -4.17
N THR A 258 -8.17 -23.97 -4.40
CA THR A 258 -8.75 -23.10 -3.37
C THR A 258 -10.25 -22.86 -3.63
N GLN A 259 -10.95 -22.28 -2.65
CA GLN A 259 -12.38 -21.94 -2.76
C GLN A 259 -12.67 -20.75 -3.69
N LEU A 260 -11.63 -20.09 -4.24
CA LEU A 260 -11.74 -18.88 -5.06
C LEU A 260 -12.81 -18.98 -6.16
N PHE A 261 -12.84 -20.08 -6.91
CA PHE A 261 -13.75 -20.22 -8.06
C PHE A 261 -15.19 -20.49 -7.64
N PHE A 262 -15.40 -21.15 -6.49
CA PHE A 262 -16.73 -21.30 -5.92
C PHE A 262 -17.27 -19.94 -5.45
N ASP A 263 -16.46 -19.18 -4.70
CA ASP A 263 -16.81 -17.83 -4.26
C ASP A 263 -17.07 -16.90 -5.45
N LEU A 264 -16.27 -17.01 -6.52
CA LEU A 264 -16.46 -16.25 -7.74
C LEU A 264 -17.76 -16.60 -8.44
N PHE A 265 -18.12 -17.88 -8.51
CA PHE A 265 -19.40 -18.32 -9.04
C PHE A 265 -20.57 -17.69 -8.26
N VAL A 266 -20.55 -17.79 -6.92
CA VAL A 266 -21.58 -17.21 -6.06
C VAL A 266 -21.66 -15.68 -6.25
N ALA A 267 -20.52 -15.01 -6.26
CA ALA A 267 -20.45 -13.56 -6.44
C ALA A 267 -20.97 -13.10 -7.81
N LEU A 268 -20.72 -13.88 -8.87
CA LEU A 268 -21.25 -13.62 -10.21
C LEU A 268 -22.77 -13.80 -10.27
N CYS A 269 -23.33 -14.83 -9.63
CA CYS A 269 -24.78 -15.03 -9.54
C CYS A 269 -25.45 -13.85 -8.84
N ASN A 270 -24.95 -13.46 -7.66
CA ASN A 270 -25.44 -12.29 -6.93
C ASN A 270 -25.35 -11.01 -7.77
N HIS A 271 -24.25 -10.83 -8.53
CA HIS A 271 -24.10 -9.68 -9.40
C HIS A 271 -25.16 -9.64 -10.53
N VAL A 272 -25.54 -10.79 -11.09
CA VAL A 272 -26.61 -10.88 -12.09
C VAL A 272 -27.97 -10.56 -11.47
N ASP A 273 -28.24 -11.07 -10.27
CA ASP A 273 -29.48 -10.79 -9.53
C ASP A 273 -29.61 -9.29 -9.20
N ASP A 274 -28.53 -8.64 -8.78
CA ASP A 274 -28.47 -7.19 -8.54
C ASP A 274 -28.74 -6.37 -9.82
N ILE A 275 -28.22 -6.81 -10.98
CA ILE A 275 -28.48 -6.15 -12.26
C ILE A 275 -29.96 -6.32 -12.66
N SER A 276 -30.54 -7.51 -12.47
CA SER A 276 -31.93 -7.77 -12.84
C SER A 276 -32.94 -7.03 -11.94
N SER A 277 -32.65 -6.95 -10.63
CA SER A 277 -33.46 -6.20 -9.66
C SER A 277 -33.38 -4.68 -9.88
N SER A 278 -32.20 -4.15 -10.20
CA SER A 278 -32.05 -2.71 -10.52
C SER A 278 -32.75 -2.31 -11.83
N GLN A 279 -32.83 -3.19 -12.83
CA GLN A 279 -33.60 -2.96 -14.05
C GLN A 279 -35.12 -3.00 -13.84
N THR A 280 -35.60 -3.72 -12.82
CA THR A 280 -37.02 -3.88 -12.53
C THR A 280 -37.58 -2.84 -11.54
N THR A 281 -36.72 -2.06 -10.87
CA THR A 281 -37.18 -0.90 -10.10
C THR A 281 -37.63 0.24 -11.04
N PRO A 282 -38.91 0.67 -11.02
CA PRO A 282 -39.33 1.83 -11.78
C PRO A 282 -38.61 3.04 -11.22
N ARG A 283 -37.96 3.83 -12.08
CA ARG A 283 -37.53 5.19 -11.72
C ARG A 283 -38.77 5.95 -11.24
N SER A 284 -38.90 6.14 -9.93
CA SER A 284 -39.93 7.01 -9.37
C SER A 284 -39.61 8.43 -9.82
N ASN A 285 -40.18 8.81 -10.97
CA ASN A 285 -40.31 10.20 -11.38
C ASN A 285 -41.22 10.87 -10.36
N ARG A 286 -40.64 11.36 -9.25
CA ARG A 286 -41.27 12.41 -8.46
C ARG A 286 -41.13 13.72 -9.23
N HIS A 287 -42.06 13.91 -10.15
CA HIS A 287 -42.42 15.20 -10.69
C HIS A 287 -43.79 15.59 -10.11
N PHE A 288 -43.87 16.85 -9.64
CA PHE A 288 -45.09 17.61 -9.27
C PHE A 288 -45.77 17.23 -7.93
N PHE A 289 -46.18 18.13 -7.03
CA PHE A 289 -46.21 19.60 -6.94
C PHE A 289 -45.83 20.02 -5.51
#